data_AF-A0A914X9S7-F1
#
_entry.id   AF-A0A914X9S7-F1
#
_cell.length_a   1.000
_cell.length_b   1.000
_cell.length_c   1.000
_cell.angle_alpha   90.00
_cell.angle_beta   90.00
_cell.angle_gamma   90.00
#
_symmetry.space_group_name_H-M   'P 1'
#
loop_
_entity.id
_entity.type
_entity.pdbx_description
1 polymer ?
#
loop_
_entity_poly.entity_id
_entity_poly.type
_entity_poly.pdbx_seq_one_letter_code
_entity_poly.pdbx_strand_id
1 'polypeptide(L)'
;MPSVDGYLFPCLDVKCDSGALQAKATIDGLRTAGATIGTLWLDIEVYHWPNDTNHNRQFILDMVNTAEAMGMKVGVYSTWFFWRDIVGSDFTGLSRLPLWWASYNKQQGFDGFTPFGGWTFPTIHQYTGGTNITCGLFTDLDWHP
;
A
#
# COMPACT_ATOMS: atom_id res chain seq x y z
N MET A 1 9.07 -20.55 -1.05
CA MET A 1 9.17 -20.26 0.40
C MET A 1 8.14 -19.19 0.69
N PRO A 2 7.42 -19.22 1.81
CA PRO A 2 6.54 -18.12 2.17
C PRO A 2 7.37 -16.84 2.27
N SER A 3 7.00 -15.81 1.51
CA SER A 3 7.56 -14.47 1.61
C SER A 3 6.76 -13.69 2.64
N VAL A 4 7.44 -13.14 3.64
CA VAL A 4 6.85 -12.16 4.56
C VAL A 4 7.06 -10.79 3.94
N ASP A 5 5.99 -10.02 3.82
CA ASP A 5 6.02 -8.61 3.42
C ASP A 5 5.63 -7.73 4.61
N GLY A 6 5.84 -6.43 4.49
CA GLY A 6 5.41 -5.44 5.49
C GLY A 6 4.62 -4.32 4.82
N TYR A 7 3.82 -3.59 5.59
CA TYR A 7 3.12 -2.40 5.11
C TYR A 7 3.38 -1.19 5.99
N LEU A 8 3.27 0.00 5.40
CA LEU A 8 3.31 1.29 6.06
C LEU A 8 1.99 2.02 5.80
N PHE A 9 1.21 2.19 6.86
CA PHE A 9 0.06 3.08 6.88
C PHE A 9 0.51 4.50 7.26
N PRO A 10 0.47 5.47 6.33
CA PRO A 10 1.03 6.79 6.57
C PRO A 10 0.21 7.58 7.59
N CYS A 11 0.90 8.25 8.50
CA CYS A 11 0.29 9.24 9.38
C CYS A 11 0.27 10.61 8.68
N LEU A 12 -0.89 11.26 8.66
CA LEU A 12 -1.08 12.57 8.01
C LEU A 12 -1.46 13.69 8.98
N ASP A 13 -1.40 13.41 10.30
CA ASP A 13 -1.57 14.43 11.33
C ASP A 13 -0.41 15.45 11.25
N VAL A 14 -0.69 16.72 11.54
CA VAL A 14 0.30 17.81 11.53
C VAL A 14 1.52 17.54 12.43
N LYS A 15 1.38 16.70 13.45
CA LYS A 15 2.49 16.30 14.34
C LYS A 15 3.35 15.16 13.79
N CYS A 16 2.94 14.52 12.71
CA CYS A 16 3.66 13.41 12.10
C CYS A 16 4.71 13.92 11.12
N ASP A 17 5.77 13.12 10.95
CA ASP A 17 6.88 13.45 10.06
C ASP A 17 6.46 13.43 8.58
N SER A 18 7.34 13.92 7.70
CA SER A 18 7.14 13.81 6.24
C SER A 18 7.09 12.35 5.77
N GLY A 19 6.52 12.12 4.58
CA GLY A 19 6.47 10.78 3.98
C GLY A 19 7.86 10.12 3.88
N ALA A 20 8.88 10.86 3.45
CA ALA A 20 10.26 10.38 3.42
C ALA A 20 10.74 9.88 4.80
N LEU A 21 10.51 10.66 5.86
CA LEU A 21 10.94 10.30 7.21
C LEU A 21 10.14 9.13 7.78
N GLN A 22 8.84 9.00 7.46
CA GLN A 22 8.05 7.85 7.84
C GLN A 22 8.56 6.57 7.18
N ALA A 23 8.79 6.57 5.87
CA ALA A 23 9.37 5.44 5.15
C ALA A 23 10.74 5.04 5.74
N LYS A 24 11.60 6.03 6.00
CA LYS A 24 12.91 5.80 6.62
C LYS A 24 12.77 5.17 8.01
N ALA A 25 11.93 5.72 8.87
CA ALA A 25 11.73 5.25 10.22
C ALA A 25 11.18 3.80 10.25
N THR A 26 10.25 3.48 9.34
CA THR A 26 9.73 2.11 9.18
C THR A 26 10.86 1.13 8.83
N ILE A 27 11.68 1.47 7.83
CA ILE A 27 12.76 0.59 7.37
C ILE A 27 13.85 0.42 8.44
N ASP A 28 14.23 1.51 9.11
CA ASP A 28 15.20 1.45 10.21
C ASP A 28 14.65 0.65 11.40
N GLY A 29 13.35 0.77 11.69
CA GLY A 29 12.67 -0.02 12.71
C GLY A 29 12.71 -1.52 12.41
N LEU A 30 12.37 -1.92 11.17
CA LEU A 30 12.46 -3.31 10.72
C LEU A 30 13.88 -3.87 10.86
N ARG A 31 14.89 -3.11 10.40
CA ARG A 31 16.30 -3.50 10.49
C ARG A 31 16.77 -3.66 11.92
N THR A 32 16.41 -2.70 12.79
CA THR A 32 16.76 -2.72 14.21
C THR A 32 16.15 -3.93 14.91
N ALA A 33 14.93 -4.31 14.52
CA ALA A 33 14.25 -5.51 15.03
C ALA A 33 14.79 -6.83 14.44
N GLY A 34 15.71 -6.78 13.45
CA GLY A 34 16.18 -7.96 12.73
C GLY A 34 15.13 -8.59 11.80
N ALA A 35 14.06 -7.86 11.47
CA ALA A 35 13.01 -8.32 10.59
C ALA A 35 13.44 -8.23 9.12
N THR A 36 13.14 -9.27 8.33
CA THR A 36 13.37 -9.29 6.88
C THR A 36 12.02 -9.39 6.18
N ILE A 37 11.76 -8.46 5.27
CA ILE A 37 10.56 -8.46 4.42
C ILE A 37 10.94 -8.43 2.94
N GLY A 38 10.07 -8.98 2.07
CA GLY A 38 10.24 -8.95 0.63
C GLY A 38 9.92 -7.60 0.02
N THR A 39 8.72 -7.09 0.32
CA THR A 39 8.18 -5.82 -0.18
C THR A 39 7.64 -4.98 0.98
N LEU A 40 7.89 -3.67 0.92
CA LEU A 40 7.19 -2.68 1.73
C LEU A 40 6.00 -2.14 0.93
N TRP A 41 4.78 -2.45 1.37
CA TRP A 41 3.54 -1.95 0.78
C TRP A 41 3.16 -0.61 1.41
N LEU A 42 2.99 0.43 0.58
CA LEU A 42 2.42 1.69 1.05
C LEU A 42 0.90 1.54 1.05
N ASP A 43 0.31 1.62 2.23
CA ASP A 43 -1.12 1.46 2.44
C ASP A 43 -1.82 2.82 2.20
N ILE A 44 -2.25 3.03 0.97
CA ILE A 44 -2.85 4.28 0.50
C ILE A 44 -4.37 4.12 0.48
N GLU A 45 -4.97 4.29 1.65
CA GLU A 45 -6.41 4.24 1.84
C GLU A 45 -6.97 5.42 2.65
N VAL A 46 -8.28 5.41 2.89
CA VAL A 46 -8.99 6.55 3.47
C VAL A 46 -8.61 6.80 4.94
N TYR A 47 -7.74 7.78 5.19
CA TYR A 47 -7.56 8.37 6.52
C TYR A 47 -6.83 9.71 6.47
N HIS A 48 -7.51 10.83 6.79
CA HIS A 48 -6.94 12.19 6.94
C HIS A 48 -6.17 12.80 5.75
N TRP A 49 -6.28 12.24 4.55
CA TRP A 49 -5.70 12.88 3.37
C TRP A 49 -6.31 14.28 3.16
N PRO A 50 -5.48 15.34 3.06
CA PRO A 50 -5.99 16.67 2.76
C PRO A 50 -6.57 16.70 1.34
N ASN A 51 -7.48 17.64 1.11
CA ASN A 51 -8.04 17.90 -0.22
C ASN A 51 -7.05 18.68 -1.11
N ASP A 52 -5.84 18.14 -1.27
CA ASP A 52 -4.78 18.64 -2.13
C ASP A 52 -4.07 17.44 -2.78
N THR A 53 -4.52 17.07 -3.97
CA THR A 53 -4.01 15.90 -4.68
C THR A 53 -2.54 16.05 -5.05
N ASN A 54 -2.04 17.27 -5.30
CA ASN A 54 -0.64 17.49 -5.64
C ASN A 54 0.27 17.26 -4.42
N HIS A 55 -0.15 17.76 -3.26
CA HIS A 55 0.52 17.47 -2.00
C HIS A 55 0.55 15.95 -1.72
N ASN A 56 -0.59 15.27 -1.87
CA ASN A 56 -0.70 13.84 -1.63
C ASN A 56 0.19 13.02 -2.56
N ARG A 57 0.22 13.36 -3.86
CA ARG A 57 1.13 12.75 -4.85
C ARG A 57 2.57 12.88 -4.41
N GLN A 58 3.01 14.08 -4.02
CA GLN A 58 4.39 14.32 -3.61
C GLN A 58 4.73 13.56 -2.33
N PHE A 59 3.84 13.56 -1.34
CA PHE A 59 4.02 12.83 -0.09
C PHE A 59 4.25 11.32 -0.33
N ILE A 60 3.47 10.72 -1.24
CA ILE A 60 3.61 9.30 -1.60
C ILE A 60 4.88 9.05 -2.41
N LEU A 61 5.21 9.93 -3.37
CA LEU A 61 6.46 9.84 -4.13
C LEU A 61 7.68 9.92 -3.20
N ASP A 62 7.66 10.76 -2.18
CA ASP A 62 8.74 10.89 -1.20
C ASP A 62 8.93 9.61 -0.38
N MET A 63 7.83 8.93 0.00
CA MET A 63 7.88 7.61 0.64
C MET A 63 8.53 6.57 -0.27
N VAL A 64 8.05 6.47 -1.52
CA VAL A 64 8.57 5.52 -2.52
C VAL A 64 10.07 5.75 -2.76
N ASN A 65 10.45 6.99 -3.08
CA ASN A 65 11.83 7.34 -3.41
C ASN A 65 12.77 7.04 -2.24
N THR A 66 12.35 7.33 -1.01
CA THR A 66 13.15 7.04 0.18
C THR A 66 13.31 5.54 0.40
N ALA A 67 12.22 4.78 0.30
CA ALA A 67 12.27 3.33 0.48
C ALA A 67 13.14 2.63 -0.57
N GLU A 68 13.01 3.02 -1.84
CA GLU A 68 13.84 2.49 -2.93
C GLU A 68 15.31 2.90 -2.78
N ALA A 69 15.60 4.14 -2.39
CA ALA A 69 16.97 4.59 -2.11
C ALA A 69 17.60 3.82 -0.93
N MET A 70 16.79 3.34 0.00
CA MET A 70 17.23 2.46 1.09
C MET A 70 17.32 0.98 0.68
N GLY A 71 17.05 0.63 -0.58
CA GLY A 71 17.17 -0.72 -1.13
C GLY A 71 15.95 -1.61 -0.91
N MET A 72 14.80 -1.05 -0.54
CA MET A 72 13.55 -1.80 -0.41
C MET A 72 12.84 -1.96 -1.76
N LYS A 73 12.20 -3.10 -1.98
CA LYS A 73 11.12 -3.21 -2.96
C LYS A 73 9.87 -2.53 -2.40
N VAL A 74 9.16 -1.80 -3.23
CA VAL A 74 7.98 -1.03 -2.83
C VAL A 74 6.78 -1.47 -3.67
N GLY A 75 5.63 -1.58 -3.03
CA GLY A 75 4.33 -1.78 -3.67
C GLY A 75 3.30 -0.79 -3.14
N VAL A 76 2.15 -0.70 -3.79
CA VAL A 76 1.04 0.15 -3.37
C VAL A 76 -0.16 -0.72 -3.04
N TYR A 77 -0.74 -0.55 -1.86
CA TYR A 77 -2.07 -1.05 -1.55
C TYR A 77 -3.08 0.09 -1.76
N SER A 78 -4.16 -0.17 -2.51
CA SER A 78 -5.26 0.77 -2.67
C SER A 78 -6.50 0.17 -3.36
N THR A 79 -7.56 0.97 -3.43
CA THR A 79 -8.73 0.72 -4.28
C THR A 79 -8.83 1.80 -5.36
N TRP A 80 -9.62 1.57 -6.41
CA TRP A 80 -9.92 2.61 -7.41
C TRP A 80 -10.46 3.90 -6.76
N PHE A 81 -11.37 3.75 -5.79
CA PHE A 81 -12.02 4.87 -5.11
C PHE A 81 -11.02 5.68 -4.30
N PHE A 82 -10.21 5.01 -3.48
CA PHE A 82 -9.21 5.69 -2.65
C PHE A 82 -8.14 6.35 -3.50
N TRP A 83 -7.62 5.66 -4.52
CA TRP A 83 -6.65 6.24 -5.42
C TRP A 83 -7.18 7.51 -6.10
N ARG A 84 -8.39 7.45 -6.66
CA ARG A 84 -9.04 8.60 -7.29
C ARG A 84 -9.19 9.76 -6.29
N ASP A 85 -9.65 9.50 -5.08
CA ASP A 85 -9.97 10.55 -4.11
C ASP A 85 -8.71 11.17 -3.48
N ILE A 86 -7.64 10.38 -3.32
CA ILE A 86 -6.40 10.83 -2.66
C ILE A 86 -5.47 11.53 -3.64
N VAL A 87 -5.23 10.92 -4.81
CA VAL A 87 -4.23 11.42 -5.77
C VAL A 87 -4.83 11.87 -7.10
N GLY A 88 -6.13 11.71 -7.33
CA GLY A 88 -6.77 12.04 -8.61
C GLY A 88 -6.65 10.91 -9.63
N SER A 89 -7.67 10.75 -10.47
CA SER A 89 -7.75 9.69 -11.48
C SER A 89 -6.70 9.80 -12.60
N ASP A 90 -6.16 10.99 -12.84
CA ASP A 90 -5.12 11.26 -13.83
C ASP A 90 -3.71 10.85 -13.38
N PHE A 91 -3.53 10.59 -12.07
CA PHE A 91 -2.20 10.27 -11.55
C PHE A 91 -1.82 8.82 -11.84
N THR A 92 -0.77 8.64 -12.65
CA THR A 92 -0.25 7.34 -13.10
C THR A 92 1.19 7.08 -12.67
N GLY A 93 1.78 7.98 -11.87
CA GLY A 93 3.21 8.02 -11.59
C GLY A 93 3.79 6.81 -10.85
N LEU A 94 2.94 5.97 -10.25
CA LEU A 94 3.34 4.78 -9.50
C LEU A 94 2.97 3.45 -10.18
N SER A 95 2.43 3.49 -11.40
CA SER A 95 2.01 2.28 -12.15
C SER A 95 3.14 1.27 -12.43
N ARG A 96 4.40 1.68 -12.30
CA ARG A 96 5.57 0.79 -12.37
C ARG A 96 5.73 -0.13 -11.15
N LEU A 97 5.08 0.20 -10.04
CA LEU A 97 5.13 -0.57 -8.80
C LEU A 97 4.05 -1.66 -8.82
N PRO A 98 4.25 -2.79 -8.13
CA PRO A 98 3.19 -3.78 -7.94
C PRO A 98 2.00 -3.19 -7.17
N LEU A 99 0.80 -3.63 -7.54
CA LEU A 99 -0.45 -3.20 -6.91
C LEU A 99 -1.05 -4.33 -6.07
N TRP A 100 -1.33 -4.03 -4.81
CA TRP A 100 -2.18 -4.83 -3.94
C TRP A 100 -3.56 -4.19 -3.97
N TRP A 101 -4.43 -4.78 -4.79
CA TRP A 101 -5.76 -4.27 -5.04
C TRP A 101 -6.72 -4.78 -3.97
N ALA A 102 -7.44 -3.89 -3.31
CA ALA A 102 -8.53 -4.28 -2.42
C ALA A 102 -9.89 -4.25 -3.16
N SER A 103 -10.59 -5.38 -3.14
CA SER A 103 -12.03 -5.42 -3.40
C SER A 103 -12.64 -6.60 -2.66
N TYR A 104 -13.46 -6.32 -1.64
CA TYR A 104 -14.03 -7.33 -0.75
C TYR A 104 -15.20 -8.11 -1.41
N ASN A 105 -14.93 -8.71 -2.56
CA ASN A 105 -15.87 -9.44 -3.40
C ASN A 105 -15.96 -10.94 -3.03
N LYS A 106 -15.17 -11.40 -2.05
CA LYS A 106 -15.10 -12.79 -1.58
C LYS A 106 -14.64 -13.80 -2.65
N GLN A 107 -14.03 -13.32 -3.74
CA GLN A 107 -13.55 -14.15 -4.84
C GLN A 107 -12.03 -14.07 -4.88
N GLN A 108 -11.38 -15.22 -4.89
CA GLN A 108 -9.95 -15.31 -5.20
C GLN A 108 -9.75 -15.09 -6.70
N GLY A 109 -8.65 -14.44 -7.08
CA GLY A 109 -8.34 -14.12 -8.47
C GLY A 109 -8.21 -12.62 -8.69
N PHE A 110 -8.28 -12.19 -9.95
CA PHE A 110 -8.34 -10.77 -10.31
C PHE A 110 -9.65 -10.42 -11.02
N ASP A 111 -10.66 -11.29 -10.91
CA ASP A 111 -11.96 -11.09 -11.50
C ASP A 111 -12.65 -9.85 -10.90
N GLY A 112 -13.07 -8.95 -11.79
CA GLY A 112 -13.66 -7.66 -11.42
C GLY A 112 -12.65 -6.50 -11.28
N PHE A 113 -11.35 -6.74 -11.46
CA PHE A 113 -10.38 -5.66 -11.53
C PHE A 113 -10.67 -4.76 -12.74
N THR A 114 -10.71 -3.44 -12.50
CA THR A 114 -10.77 -2.43 -13.56
C THR A 114 -9.51 -1.57 -13.48
N PRO A 115 -8.78 -1.37 -14.60
CA PRO A 115 -7.56 -0.56 -14.61
C PRO A 115 -7.72 0.84 -14.03
N PHE A 116 -6.73 1.26 -13.26
CA PHE A 116 -6.71 2.58 -12.61
C PHE A 116 -5.29 2.99 -12.25
N GLY A 117 -5.03 4.29 -12.09
CA GLY A 117 -3.71 4.78 -11.69
C GLY A 117 -2.56 4.34 -12.62
N GLY A 118 -2.88 3.96 -13.86
CA GLY A 118 -1.95 3.38 -14.83
C GLY A 118 -1.69 1.87 -14.68
N TRP A 119 -2.16 1.23 -13.60
CA TRP A 119 -2.11 -0.23 -13.46
C TRP A 119 -3.12 -0.91 -14.40
N THR A 120 -2.62 -1.85 -15.19
CA THR A 120 -3.46 -2.69 -16.06
C THR A 120 -3.79 -4.04 -15.42
N PHE A 121 -2.97 -4.50 -14.47
CA PHE A 121 -3.18 -5.71 -13.69
C PHE A 121 -2.61 -5.57 -12.27
N PRO A 122 -3.29 -6.11 -11.24
CA PRO A 122 -2.76 -6.17 -9.89
C PRO A 122 -1.76 -7.33 -9.70
N THR A 123 -1.06 -7.30 -8.58
CA THR A 123 -0.12 -8.34 -8.12
C THR A 123 -0.72 -9.16 -6.98
N ILE A 124 -1.46 -8.50 -6.07
CA ILE A 124 -2.17 -9.12 -4.95
C ILE A 124 -3.62 -8.62 -4.96
N HIS A 125 -4.56 -9.45 -4.53
CA HIS A 125 -5.95 -9.07 -4.34
C HIS A 125 -6.42 -9.35 -2.90
N GLN A 126 -6.74 -8.30 -2.14
CA GLN A 126 -7.43 -8.43 -0.87
C GLN A 126 -8.92 -8.62 -1.11
N TYR A 127 -9.40 -9.85 -0.94
CA TYR A 127 -10.75 -10.26 -1.32
C TYR A 127 -11.71 -10.34 -0.12
N THR A 128 -11.22 -10.30 1.12
CA THR A 128 -12.05 -10.28 2.33
C THR A 128 -11.29 -9.63 3.49
N GLY A 129 -11.97 -8.77 4.26
CA GLY A 129 -11.44 -8.22 5.51
C GLY A 129 -12.08 -8.86 6.75
N GLY A 130 -11.35 -8.91 7.87
CA GLY A 130 -11.87 -9.28 9.18
C GLY A 130 -12.46 -10.70 9.27
N THR A 131 -11.83 -11.68 8.62
CA THR A 131 -12.27 -13.08 8.67
C THR A 131 -11.81 -13.74 9.96
N ASN A 132 -12.73 -14.38 10.69
CA ASN A 132 -12.36 -15.20 11.84
C ASN A 132 -11.79 -16.54 11.36
N ILE A 133 -10.47 -16.70 11.42
CA ILE A 133 -9.76 -17.90 10.92
C ILE A 133 -9.36 -18.91 12.01
N THR A 134 -10.04 -18.89 13.17
CA THR A 134 -9.85 -19.75 14.38
C THR A 134 -9.10 -19.04 15.52
N CYS A 135 -9.39 -19.44 16.76
CA CYS A 135 -8.79 -18.90 18.01
C CYS A 135 -9.06 -17.41 18.28
N GLY A 136 -10.12 -16.83 17.69
CA GLY A 136 -10.48 -15.42 17.89
C GLY A 136 -9.58 -14.44 17.13
N LEU A 137 -8.75 -14.93 16.20
CA LEU A 137 -7.96 -14.10 15.30
C LEU A 137 -8.82 -13.68 14.10
N PHE A 138 -8.85 -12.37 13.86
CA PHE A 138 -9.48 -11.76 12.69
C PHE A 138 -8.37 -11.37 11.72
N THR A 139 -8.48 -11.83 10.47
CA THR A 139 -7.48 -11.56 9.43
C THR A 139 -8.12 -11.14 8.14
N ASP A 140 -7.43 -10.26 7.43
CA ASP A 140 -7.73 -9.99 6.03
C ASP A 140 -7.14 -11.12 5.18
N LEU A 141 -7.85 -11.50 4.12
CA LEU A 141 -7.50 -12.59 3.24
C LEU A 141 -7.17 -12.06 1.85
N ASP A 142 -6.01 -12.50 1.38
CA ASP A 142 -5.40 -12.07 0.13
C ASP A 142 -5.18 -13.24 -0.81
N TRP A 143 -5.27 -12.95 -2.10
CA TRP A 143 -4.93 -13.88 -3.17
C TRP A 143 -3.72 -13.37 -3.95
N HIS A 144 -2.78 -14.26 -4.21
CA HIS A 144 -1.62 -14.07 -5.08
C HIS A 144 -1.44 -15.36 -5.92
N PRO A 145 -1.13 -15.27 -7.22
CA PRO A 145 -0.93 -16.42 -8.11
C PRO A 145 0.20 -17.38 -7.70
#